data_AF-A0A429MMW3-F1
#
_entry.id   AF-A0A429MMW3-F1
#
_cell.length_a   1.000
_cell.length_b   1.000
_cell.length_c   1.000
_cell.angle_alpha   90.00
_cell.angle_beta   90.00
_cell.angle_gamma   90.00
#
_symmetry.space_group_name_H-M   'P 1'
#
loop_
_entity.id
_entity.type
_entity.pdbx_description
1 polymer ?
#
loop_
_entity_poly.entity_id
_entity_poly.type
_entity_poly.pdbx_seq_one_letter_code
_entity_poly.pdbx_strand_id
1 'polypeptide(L)'
;GITDHAQDELGDLVYVETPEVGSQVTAGEQAGVVESVKTASDIHAPVSGTVVEVNTDLEDDPDFVNEDPYGKGWIYKIKPDNIADVEKLLTNAEYEAGL
;
A
#
# COMPACT_ATOMS: atom_id res chain seq x y z
N GLY A 1 2.80 1.34 0.72
CA GLY A 1 2.56 0.08 1.45
C GLY A 1 1.31 0.24 2.27
N ILE A 2 1.17 -0.55 3.33
CA ILE A 2 0.14 -0.40 4.37
C ILE A 2 0.79 -0.03 5.71
N THR A 3 -0.01 0.40 6.68
CA THR A 3 0.49 0.75 8.02
C THR A 3 0.67 -0.48 8.90
N ASP A 4 1.44 -0.34 9.97
CA ASP A 4 1.57 -1.37 11.02
C ASP A 4 0.22 -1.75 11.63
N HIS A 5 -0.64 -0.76 11.88
CA HIS A 5 -2.01 -1.01 12.32
C HIS A 5 -2.81 -1.86 11.32
N ALA A 6 -2.68 -1.57 10.02
CA ALA A 6 -3.41 -2.32 8.99
C ALA A 6 -2.94 -3.77 8.87
N GLN A 7 -1.64 -4.04 8.94
CA GLN A 7 -1.14 -5.42 8.88
C GLN A 7 -1.57 -6.22 10.13
N ASP A 8 -1.58 -5.60 11.31
CA ASP A 8 -2.00 -6.27 12.56
C ASP A 8 -3.49 -6.66 12.52
N GLU A 9 -4.35 -5.77 12.01
CA GLU A 9 -5.79 -6.04 11.82
C GLU A 9 -6.05 -7.16 10.81
N LEU A 10 -5.24 -7.26 9.75
CA LEU A 10 -5.34 -8.32 8.74
C LEU A 10 -4.78 -9.64 9.28
N GLY A 11 -3.74 -9.59 10.10
CA GLY A 11 -2.93 -10.72 10.52
C GLY A 11 -2.00 -11.21 9.42
N ASP A 12 -1.55 -12.47 9.54
CA ASP A 12 -0.56 -13.08 8.65
C ASP A 12 -1.00 -13.02 7.18
N LEU A 13 -0.27 -12.25 6.38
CA LEU A 13 -0.52 -12.08 4.96
C LEU A 13 0.04 -13.27 4.18
N VAL A 14 -0.74 -13.72 3.20
CA VAL A 14 -0.41 -14.87 2.35
C VAL A 14 -0.29 -14.48 0.89
N TYR A 15 -0.76 -13.29 0.51
CA TYR A 15 -0.71 -12.82 -0.86
C TYR A 15 -0.78 -11.28 -0.94
N VAL A 16 -0.05 -10.72 -1.90
CA VAL A 16 -0.08 -9.29 -2.24
C VAL A 16 -0.22 -9.14 -3.75
N GLU A 17 -1.30 -8.52 -4.19
CA GLU A 17 -1.49 -8.12 -5.58
C GLU A 17 -1.02 -6.68 -5.77
N THR A 18 -0.06 -6.49 -6.68
CA THR A 18 0.48 -5.18 -7.04
C THR A 18 -0.09 -4.69 -8.37
N PRO A 19 -0.21 -3.36 -8.58
CA PRO A 19 -0.60 -2.81 -9.88
C PRO A 19 0.50 -3.04 -10.93
N GLU A 20 0.17 -2.95 -12.21
CA GLU A 20 1.17 -3.04 -13.26
C GLU A 20 2.06 -1.79 -13.33
N VAL A 21 3.37 -1.95 -13.49
CA VAL A 21 4.28 -0.82 -13.77
C VAL A 21 3.88 -0.15 -15.08
N GLY A 22 3.74 1.18 -15.05
CA GLY A 22 3.27 1.99 -16.16
C GLY A 22 1.76 2.20 -16.19
N SER A 23 0.99 1.51 -15.34
CA SER A 23 -0.45 1.76 -15.19
C SER A 23 -0.73 3.10 -14.50
N GLN A 24 -1.90 3.66 -14.80
CA GLN A 24 -2.43 4.83 -14.10
C GLN A 24 -3.31 4.37 -12.93
N VAL A 25 -3.10 4.97 -11.76
CA VAL A 25 -3.96 4.79 -10.58
C VAL A 25 -4.68 6.10 -10.24
N THR A 26 -5.89 5.99 -9.70
CA THR A 26 -6.72 7.14 -9.32
C THR A 26 -6.85 7.20 -7.80
N ALA A 27 -6.68 8.39 -7.21
CA ALA A 27 -6.85 8.59 -5.77
C ALA A 27 -8.20 8.05 -5.26
N GLY A 28 -8.15 7.23 -4.21
CA GLY A 28 -9.33 6.60 -3.59
C GLY A 28 -9.88 5.38 -4.33
N GLU A 29 -9.38 5.06 -5.52
CA GLU A 29 -9.73 3.83 -6.24
C GLU A 29 -8.73 2.71 -5.91
N GLN A 30 -9.16 1.47 -6.13
CA GLN A 30 -8.33 0.29 -5.89
C GLN A 30 -7.10 0.29 -6.80
N ALA A 31 -5.94 0.06 -6.21
CA ALA A 31 -4.65 -0.07 -6.90
C ALA A 31 -4.00 -1.44 -6.67
N GLY A 32 -4.43 -2.20 -5.66
CA GLY A 32 -3.92 -3.54 -5.37
C GLY A 32 -4.76 -4.22 -4.29
N VAL A 33 -4.31 -5.38 -3.83
CA VAL A 33 -5.01 -6.19 -2.81
C VAL A 33 -3.97 -6.80 -1.87
N VAL A 34 -4.28 -6.87 -0.58
CA VAL A 34 -3.57 -7.70 0.40
C VAL A 34 -4.53 -8.75 0.93
N GLU A 35 -4.06 -9.99 1.03
CA GLU A 35 -4.86 -11.11 1.52
C GLU A 35 -4.12 -11.85 2.64
N SER A 36 -4.85 -12.13 3.71
CA SER A 36 -4.46 -12.96 4.83
C SER A 36 -5.21 -14.29 4.78
N VAL A 37 -4.87 -15.21 5.70
CA VAL A 37 -5.66 -16.43 5.91
C VAL A 37 -7.11 -16.19 6.35
N LYS A 38 -7.48 -14.96 6.73
CA LYS A 38 -8.82 -14.61 7.24
C LYS A 38 -9.64 -13.77 6.27
N THR A 39 -8.98 -12.84 5.58
CA THR A 39 -9.65 -11.78 4.80
C THR A 39 -8.73 -11.23 3.73
N ALA A 40 -9.35 -10.70 2.67
CA ALA A 40 -8.70 -9.84 1.70
C ALA A 40 -9.14 -8.39 1.93
N SER A 41 -8.28 -7.43 1.57
CA SER A 41 -8.54 -6.00 1.66
C SER A 41 -7.93 -5.28 0.47
N ASP A 42 -8.71 -4.37 -0.10
CA ASP A 42 -8.27 -3.53 -1.20
C ASP A 42 -7.30 -2.45 -0.71
N ILE A 43 -6.23 -2.24 -1.46
CA ILE A 43 -5.34 -1.10 -1.29
C ILE A 43 -5.80 0.00 -2.22
N HIS A 44 -6.28 1.11 -1.66
CA HIS A 44 -6.62 2.29 -2.43
C HIS A 44 -5.39 3.16 -2.70
N ALA A 45 -5.33 3.78 -3.88
CA ALA A 45 -4.27 4.73 -4.17
C ALA A 45 -4.43 6.01 -3.32
N PRO A 46 -3.37 6.47 -2.62
CA PRO A 46 -3.46 7.68 -1.81
C PRO A 46 -3.53 8.95 -2.67
N VAL A 47 -2.97 8.91 -3.88
CA VAL A 47 -2.97 10.00 -4.86
C VAL A 47 -3.05 9.42 -6.27
N SER A 48 -3.53 10.22 -7.24
CA SER A 48 -3.51 9.83 -8.65
C SER A 48 -2.10 9.94 -9.22
N GLY A 49 -1.72 9.00 -10.08
CA GLY A 49 -0.40 9.00 -10.71
C GLY A 49 -0.10 7.73 -11.50
N THR A 50 1.12 7.64 -11.99
CA THR A 50 1.61 6.48 -12.73
C THR A 50 2.47 5.59 -11.83
N VAL A 51 2.23 4.29 -11.83
CA VAL A 51 3.07 3.32 -11.13
C VAL A 51 4.42 3.22 -11.83
N VAL A 52 5.51 3.43 -11.10
CA VAL A 52 6.88 3.41 -11.65
C VAL A 52 7.70 2.21 -11.21
N GLU A 53 7.30 1.55 -10.12
CA GLU A 53 8.01 0.41 -9.55
C GLU A 53 7.04 -0.38 -8.66
N VAL A 54 7.22 -1.70 -8.61
CA VAL A 54 6.52 -2.60 -7.68
C VAL A 54 7.52 -3.47 -6.96
N ASN A 55 7.15 -3.93 -5.77
CA ASN A 55 7.99 -4.82 -4.99
C ASN A 55 7.75 -6.28 -5.39
N THR A 56 8.58 -6.79 -6.29
CA THR A 56 8.50 -8.18 -6.74
C THR A 56 8.85 -9.18 -5.66
N ASP A 57 9.56 -8.76 -4.60
CA ASP A 57 9.95 -9.66 -3.50
C ASP A 57 8.72 -10.16 -2.72
N LEU A 58 7.58 -9.45 -2.78
CA LEU A 58 6.33 -9.84 -2.11
C LEU A 58 5.60 -11.01 -2.78
N GLU A 59 5.96 -11.37 -4.02
CA GLU A 59 5.44 -12.58 -4.67
C GLU A 59 5.98 -13.85 -4.00
N ASP A 60 7.24 -13.79 -3.55
CA ASP A 60 7.93 -14.89 -2.88
C ASP A 60 7.76 -14.83 -1.35
N ASP A 61 7.73 -13.62 -0.77
CA ASP A 61 7.72 -13.39 0.68
C ASP A 61 6.75 -12.25 1.08
N PRO A 62 5.43 -12.54 1.14
CA PRO A 62 4.42 -11.56 1.58
C PRO A 62 4.56 -11.18 3.06
N ASP A 63 5.25 -11.99 3.88
CA ASP A 63 5.44 -11.74 5.31
C ASP A 63 6.25 -10.46 5.58
N PHE A 64 7.01 -9.96 4.60
CA PHE A 64 7.68 -8.66 4.71
C PHE A 64 6.72 -7.50 5.00
N VAL A 65 5.45 -7.60 4.60
CA VAL A 65 4.43 -6.61 4.93
C VAL A 65 4.07 -6.66 6.42
N ASN A 66 4.05 -7.84 7.03
CA ASN A 66 3.84 -7.99 8.47
C ASN A 66 5.09 -7.61 9.27
N GLU A 67 6.29 -8.00 8.83
CA GLU A 67 7.54 -7.79 9.59
C GLU A 67 8.10 -6.37 9.51
N ASP A 68 8.00 -5.74 8.34
CA ASP A 68 8.61 -4.43 8.07
C ASP A 68 7.76 -3.59 7.08
N PRO A 69 6.51 -3.22 7.45
CA PRO A 69 5.53 -2.59 6.55
C PRO A 69 6.02 -1.26 5.93
N TYR A 70 6.98 -0.59 6.58
CA TYR A 70 7.53 0.70 6.14
C TYR A 70 8.90 0.58 5.46
N GLY A 71 9.57 -0.56 5.57
CA GLY A 71 10.83 -0.87 4.91
C GLY A 71 10.64 -1.87 3.79
N LYS A 72 10.95 -3.15 4.04
CA LYS A 72 10.86 -4.23 3.04
C LYS A 72 9.44 -4.47 2.53
N GLY A 73 8.41 -4.21 3.33
CA GLY A 73 6.99 -4.36 3.00
C GLY A 73 6.40 -3.26 2.12
N TRP A 74 7.22 -2.42 1.48
CA TRP A 74 6.72 -1.48 0.48
C TRP A 74 6.09 -2.25 -0.69
N ILE A 75 5.01 -1.74 -1.28
CA ILE A 75 4.21 -2.49 -2.27
C ILE A 75 4.44 -1.94 -3.69
N TYR A 76 4.32 -0.62 -3.87
CA TYR A 76 4.54 0.05 -5.14
C TYR A 76 4.98 1.49 -4.94
N LYS A 77 5.62 2.07 -5.96
CA LYS A 77 5.99 3.49 -6.04
C LYS A 77 5.18 4.17 -7.13
N ILE A 78 4.70 5.36 -6.82
CA ILE A 78 3.90 6.18 -7.73
C ILE A 78 4.71 7.42 -8.09
N LYS A 79 4.67 7.82 -9.36
CA LYS A 79 4.95 9.20 -9.77
C LYS A 79 3.63 9.97 -9.75
N PRO A 80 3.40 10.87 -8.77
CA PRO A 80 2.13 11.59 -8.67
C PRO A 80 1.92 12.49 -9.90
N ASP A 81 0.68 12.57 -10.37
CA ASP A 81 0.31 13.54 -11.43
C ASP A 81 0.45 14.98 -10.91
N ASN A 82 0.18 15.18 -9.62
CA ASN A 82 0.24 16.45 -8.93
C ASN A 82 0.79 16.29 -7.51
N ILE A 83 1.96 16.90 -7.25
CA ILE A 83 2.62 16.80 -5.94
C ILE A 83 1.83 17.45 -4.82
N ALA A 84 1.00 18.46 -5.11
CA ALA A 84 0.19 19.15 -4.10
C ALA A 84 -0.90 18.24 -3.50
N ASP A 85 -1.22 17.10 -4.11
CA ASP A 85 -2.15 16.14 -3.52
C ASP A 85 -1.49 15.31 -2.41
N VAL A 86 -0.16 15.15 -2.43
CA VAL A 86 0.60 14.52 -1.35
C VAL A 86 0.58 15.39 -0.09
N GLU A 87 0.62 16.72 -0.25
CA GLU A 87 0.60 17.68 0.86
C GLU A 87 -0.73 17.71 1.60
N LYS A 88 -1.80 17.12 1.04
CA LYS A 88 -3.12 17.02 1.66
C LYS A 88 -3.30 15.74 2.48
N LEU A 89 -2.36 14.80 2.41
CA LEU A 89 -2.41 13.57 3.17
C LEU A 89 -2.17 13.84 4.65
N LEU A 90 -2.66 12.93 5.48
CA LEU A 90 -2.49 13.03 6.93
C LEU A 90 -1.02 12.96 7.30
N THR A 91 -0.63 13.79 8.26
CA THR A 91 0.59 13.60 9.01
C THR A 91 0.48 12.38 9.92
N ASN A 92 1.62 11.87 10.40
CA ASN A 92 1.63 10.79 11.38
C ASN A 92 0.76 11.11 12.62
N ALA A 93 0.84 12.34 13.13
CA ALA A 93 0.06 12.74 14.31
C ALA A 93 -1.45 12.76 14.05
N GLU A 94 -1.88 13.16 12.85
CA GLU A 94 -3.29 13.15 12.46
C GLU A 94 -3.81 11.73 12.23
N TYR A 95 -2.97 10.84 11.67
CA TYR A 95 -3.30 9.43 11.51
C TYR A 95 -3.48 8.74 12.88
N GLU A 96 -2.50 8.88 13.78
CA GLU A 96 -2.55 8.31 15.14
C GLU A 96 -3.75 8.82 15.96
N ALA A 97 -4.16 10.07 15.76
CA ALA A 97 -5.34 10.61 16.43
C ALA A 97 -6.67 10.05 15.91
N GLY A 98 -6.66 9.44 14.72
CA GLY A 98 -7.83 8.83 14.06
C GLY A 98 -7.94 7.32 14.19
N LEU A 99 -6.92 6.64 14.75
CA LEU A 99 -6.96 5.22 15.15
C LEU A 99 -7.86 5.02 16.38
#